data_AF-A0A965PHB9-F1
#
_entry.id   AF-A0A965PHB9-F1
#
_cell.length_a   1.000
_cell.length_b   1.000
_cell.length_c   1.000
_cell.angle_alpha   90.00
_cell.angle_beta   90.00
_cell.angle_gamma   90.00
#
_symmetry.space_group_name_H-M   'P 1'
#
loop_
_entity.id
_entity.type
_entity.pdbx_description
1 polymer ?
#
loop_
_entity_poly.entity_id
_entity_poly.type
_entity_poly.pdbx_seq_one_letter_code
_entity_poly.pdbx_strand_id
1 'polypeptide(L)' 'MIDEPEWLFPYDYMQVGESFFMPTVHIANAHYVIDETSKHVGVRVKCYTVVEDGYLGVRCWRVA' A
#
# COMPACT_ATOMS: atom_id res chain seq x y z
N MET A 1 20.99 6.07 15.53
CA MET A 1 19.99 5.27 14.78
C MET A 1 19.30 6.23 13.84
N ILE A 2 19.16 5.88 12.57
CA ILE A 2 18.24 6.57 11.68
C ILE A 2 16.92 5.85 11.91
N ASP A 3 15.94 6.53 12.47
CA ASP A 3 14.60 5.96 12.62
C ASP A 3 14.05 5.69 11.22
N GLU A 4 13.51 4.48 11.00
CA GLU A 4 12.87 4.19 9.71
C GLU A 4 11.71 5.17 9.50
N PRO A 5 11.48 5.62 8.25
CA PRO A 5 10.37 6.51 7.96
C PRO A 5 9.04 5.80 8.30
N GLU A 6 8.15 6.54 8.94
CA GLU A 6 6.80 6.08 9.18
C GLU A 6 5.99 6.15 7.87
N TRP A 7 5.26 5.08 7.58
CA TRP A 7 4.38 5.01 6.43
C TRP A 7 2.95 5.40 6.82
N LEU A 8 2.45 6.49 6.25
CA LEU A 8 1.07 6.92 6.41
C LEU A 8 0.25 6.45 5.20
N PHE A 9 -0.52 5.37 5.37
CA PHE A 9 -1.39 4.85 4.32
C PHE A 9 -2.76 5.56 4.33
N PRO A 10 -3.30 5.95 3.18
CA PRO A 10 -4.50 6.80 3.10
C PRO A 10 -5.82 6.03 3.28
N TYR A 11 -5.84 4.89 3.98
CA TYR A 11 -6.99 3.97 4.01
C TYR A 11 -8.32 4.64 4.39
N ASP A 12 -8.30 5.50 5.41
CA ASP A 12 -9.50 6.14 5.96
C ASP A 12 -10.17 7.09 4.95
N TYR A 13 -9.40 7.64 4.02
CA TYR A 13 -9.88 8.62 3.03
C TYR A 13 -10.13 8.00 1.65
N MET A 14 -9.67 6.77 1.42
CA MET A 14 -9.87 6.08 0.15
C MET A 14 -11.32 5.65 -0.02
N GLN A 15 -11.94 6.00 -1.16
CA GLN A 15 -13.19 5.43 -1.61
C GLN A 15 -12.98 4.10 -2.36
N VAL A 16 -14.04 3.30 -2.50
CA VAL A 16 -13.98 2.06 -3.29
C VAL A 16 -13.63 2.39 -4.74
N GLY A 17 -12.63 1.71 -5.29
CA GLY A 17 -12.08 1.96 -6.62
C GLY A 17 -10.87 2.91 -6.64
N GLU A 18 -10.65 3.70 -5.58
CA GLU A 18 -9.44 4.52 -5.46
C GLU A 18 -8.21 3.67 -5.16
N SER A 19 -7.04 4.22 -5.48
CA SER A 19 -5.77 3.54 -5.27
C SER A 19 -4.63 4.50 -4.92
N PHE A 20 -3.61 3.96 -4.26
CA PHE A 20 -2.33 4.62 -4.08
C PHE A 20 -1.19 3.74 -4.59
N PHE A 21 -0.09 4.37 -4.99
CA PHE A 21 1.16 3.69 -5.34
C PHE A 21 2.19 3.91 -4.25
N MET A 22 2.81 2.81 -3.81
CA MET A 22 3.92 2.82 -2.87
C MET A 22 5.19 2.37 -3.61
N PRO A 23 6.08 3.28 -4.01
CA PRO A 23 7.36 2.92 -4.63
C PRO A 23 8.24 2.22 -3.59
N THR A 24 8.71 1.01 -3.91
CA THR A 24 9.56 0.22 -3.01
C THR A 24 10.25 -0.92 -3.75
N VAL A 25 11.46 -1.26 -3.30
CA VAL A 25 12.17 -2.47 -3.72
C VAL A 25 11.88 -3.67 -2.79
N HIS A 26 11.26 -3.43 -1.63
CA HIS A 26 10.92 -4.46 -0.65
C HIS A 26 9.48 -4.96 -0.85
N ILE A 27 9.18 -5.48 -2.04
CA ILE A 27 7.82 -5.85 -2.47
C ILE A 27 7.10 -6.76 -1.48
N ALA A 28 7.75 -7.82 -0.99
CA ALA A 28 7.11 -8.77 -0.08
C ALA A 28 6.69 -8.11 1.25
N ASN A 29 7.56 -7.26 1.81
CA ASN A 29 7.24 -6.48 3.00
C ASN A 29 6.12 -5.46 2.71
N ALA A 30 6.20 -4.82 1.54
CA ALA A 30 5.15 -4.05 0.88
C ALA A 30 3.74 -4.62 1.08
N HIS A 31 3.54 -5.78 0.45
CA HIS A 31 2.27 -6.50 0.47
C HIS A 31 1.86 -6.92 1.88
N TYR A 32 2.80 -7.42 2.69
CA TYR A 32 2.52 -7.85 4.06
C TYR A 32 2.01 -6.70 4.94
N VAL A 33 2.73 -5.57 4.95
CA VAL A 33 2.36 -4.41 5.76
C VAL A 33 1.01 -3.85 5.33
N ILE A 34 0.76 -3.73 4.02
CA ILE A 34 -0.52 -3.22 3.52
C ILE A 34 -1.68 -4.17 3.87
N ASP A 35 -1.50 -5.47 3.71
CA ASP A 35 -2.53 -6.48 4.03
C ASP A 35 -2.87 -6.49 5.53
N GLU A 36 -1.86 -6.45 6.40
CA GLU A 36 -2.09 -6.42 7.84
C GLU A 36 -2.74 -5.11 8.29
N THR A 37 -2.19 -3.96 7.89
CA THR A 37 -2.68 -2.66 8.36
C THR A 37 -4.07 -2.32 7.80
N SER A 38 -4.42 -2.73 6.58
CA SER A 38 -5.77 -2.49 6.04
C SER A 38 -6.84 -3.27 6.83
N LYS A 39 -6.54 -4.48 7.29
CA LYS A 39 -7.45 -5.27 8.14
C LYS A 39 -7.70 -4.60 9.47
N HIS A 40 -6.66 -3.99 10.07
CA HIS A 40 -6.79 -3.30 11.36
C HIS A 40 -7.74 -2.10 11.29
N VAL A 41 -7.83 -1.44 10.13
CA VAL A 41 -8.77 -0.34 9.88
C VAL A 41 -10.08 -0.78 9.20
N GLY A 42 -10.26 -2.09 8.98
CA GLY A 42 -11.49 -2.66 8.43
C GLY A 42 -11.70 -2.41 6.92
N VAL A 43 -10.64 -2.07 6.18
CA VAL A 43 -10.69 -1.84 4.73
C VAL A 43 -10.20 -3.08 3.98
N ARG A 44 -10.92 -3.46 2.92
CA ARG A 44 -10.49 -4.52 2.00
C ARG A 44 -9.75 -3.90 0.84
N VAL A 45 -8.55 -4.39 0.60
CA VAL A 45 -7.69 -3.91 -0.48
C VAL A 45 -7.26 -5.03 -1.40
N LYS A 46 -6.80 -4.66 -2.60
CA LYS A 46 -6.12 -5.56 -3.52
C LYS A 46 -4.82 -4.92 -3.96
N CYS A 47 -3.71 -5.65 -3.78
CA CYS A 47 -2.38 -5.16 -4.09
C CYS A 47 -1.78 -5.89 -5.28
N TYR A 48 -1.04 -5.15 -6.11
CA TYR A 48 -0.30 -5.69 -7.24
C TYR A 48 1.09 -5.07 -7.31
N THR A 49 2.08 -5.89 -7.59
CA THR A 49 3.43 -5.42 -7.90
C THR A 49 3.43 -4.85 -9.32
N VAL A 50 3.86 -3.61 -9.47
CA VAL A 50 3.84 -2.88 -10.74
C VAL A 50 5.13 -2.08 -10.92
N VAL A 51 5.43 -1.74 -12.18
CA VAL A 51 6.41 -0.71 -12.52
C VAL A 51 5.63 0.45 -13.15
N GLU A 52 5.71 1.63 -12.54
CA GLU A 52 4.99 2.83 -12.97
C GLU A 52 5.96 3.99 -13.11
N ASP A 53 5.96 4.64 -14.27
CA ASP A 53 6.88 5.73 -14.60
C ASP A 53 8.36 5.41 -14.32
N GLY A 54 8.73 4.13 -14.47
CA GLY A 54 10.08 3.62 -14.22
C GLY A 54 10.39 3.23 -12.77
N TYR A 55 9.41 3.36 -11.86
CA TYR A 55 9.56 3.00 -10.45
C TYR A 55 8.89 1.66 -10.14
N LEU A 56 9.64 0.75 -9.53
CA LEU A 56 9.10 -0.49 -8.97
C LEU A 56 8.33 -0.19 -7.68
N GLY A 57 7.16 -0.81 -7.51
CA GLY A 57 6.42 -0.70 -6.26
C GLY A 57 5.16 -1.54 -6.22
N VAL A 58 4.29 -1.18 -5.28
CA VAL A 58 2.99 -1.83 -5.06
C VAL A 58 1.88 -0.82 -5.29
N ARG A 59 0.94 -1.16 -6.18
CA ARG A 59 -0.32 -0.44 -6.35
C ARG A 59 -1.41 -1.13 -5.55
N CYS A 60 -2.09 -0.37 -4.69
CA CYS A 60 -3.10 -0.87 -3.77
C CYS A 60 -4.44 -0.18 -4.05
N TRP A 61 -5.47 -0.97 -4.34
CA TRP A 61 -6.85 -0.50 -4.57
C TRP A 61 -7.74 -0.84 -3.40
N ARG A 62 -8.60 0.08 -2.97
CA ARG A 62 -9.72 -0.25 -2.08
C ARG A 62 -10.81 -0.96 -2.88
N VAL A 63 -11.24 -2.12 -2.38
CA VAL A 63 -12.31 -2.93 -3.00
C VAL A 63 -13.56 -3.03 -2.13
N ALA A 64 -13.48 -2.76 -0.82
CA ALA A 64 -14.61 -2.56 0.09
C ALA A 64 -14.18 -1.72 1.30
#